data_AF-A0A3B8XMA7-F1
#
_entry.id   AF-A0A3B8XMA7-F1
#
_cell.length_a   1.000
_cell.length_b   1.000
_cell.length_c   1.000
_cell.angle_alpha   90.00
_cell.angle_beta   90.00
_cell.angle_gamma   90.00
#
_symmetry.space_group_name_H-M   'P 1'
#
loop_
_entity.id
_entity.type
_entity.pdbx_description
1 polymer ?
#
loop_
_entity_poly.entity_id
_entity_poly.type
_entity_poly.pdbx_seq_one_letter_code
_entity_poly.pdbx_strand_id
1 'polypeptide(L)'
;GLDHGVFVPMLLIDPPAQLPVVQLSLREGLDPAEHLRLGRALAPLRDEGVLILGSGMSFHDVRALMRGDSARDAQVFDDWLTAAAVDAPDRRDAALVDWQRAPGARAAHPREEHLLPMMVAAGAAGDDVGTRVYSEPIMGNRVSAYRFG
;
A
#
# COMPACT_ATOMS: atom_id res chain seq x y z
N GLY A 1 22.13 -4.55 2.30
CA GLY A 1 21.29 -5.74 2.15
C GLY A 1 19.87 -5.29 1.85
N LEU A 2 19.04 -6.17 1.28
CA LEU A 2 17.61 -5.86 1.07
C LEU A 2 16.93 -5.63 2.43
N ASP A 3 16.05 -4.64 2.50
CA ASP A 3 15.27 -4.41 3.71
C ASP A 3 14.16 -5.47 3.86
N HIS A 4 13.50 -5.48 5.01
CA HIS A 4 12.42 -6.43 5.31
C HIS A 4 11.25 -6.33 4.33
N GLY A 5 10.94 -5.12 3.85
CA GLY A 5 9.85 -4.86 2.90
C GLY A 5 10.12 -5.45 1.52
N VAL A 6 11.38 -5.66 1.15
CA VAL A 6 11.75 -6.33 -0.11
C VAL A 6 12.01 -7.81 0.11
N PHE A 7 12.71 -8.17 1.19
CA PHE A 7 13.10 -9.55 1.45
C PHE A 7 11.90 -10.49 1.64
N VAL A 8 10.92 -10.11 2.47
CA VAL A 8 9.80 -11.00 2.81
C VAL A 8 8.88 -11.29 1.61
N PRO A 9 8.42 -10.30 0.82
CA PRO A 9 7.61 -10.59 -0.36
C PRO A 9 8.37 -11.40 -1.41
N MET A 10 9.66 -11.11 -1.61
CA MET A 10 10.45 -11.80 -2.65
C MET A 10 10.73 -13.27 -2.32
N LEU A 11 10.79 -13.65 -1.04
CA LEU A 11 10.82 -15.06 -0.66
C LEU A 11 9.60 -15.86 -1.13
N LEU A 12 8.47 -15.20 -1.36
CA LEU A 12 7.24 -15.82 -1.86
C LEU A 12 7.10 -15.69 -3.39
N ILE A 13 7.47 -14.53 -3.94
CA ILE A 13 7.33 -14.22 -5.37
C ILE A 13 8.38 -14.96 -6.21
N ASP A 14 9.63 -14.96 -5.78
CA ASP A 14 10.76 -15.54 -6.51
C ASP A 14 11.81 -16.08 -5.52
N PRO A 15 11.52 -17.22 -4.84
CA PRO A 15 12.42 -17.83 -3.87
C PRO A 15 13.85 -18.10 -4.40
N PRO A 16 14.05 -18.49 -5.68
CA PRO A 16 15.39 -18.66 -6.24
C PRO A 16 16.15 -17.35 -6.53
N ALA A 17 15.52 -16.18 -6.36
CA ALA A 17 16.10 -14.84 -6.55
C ALA A 17 16.69 -14.60 -7.96
N GLN A 18 15.92 -14.95 -8.99
CA GLN A 18 16.26 -14.75 -10.40
C GLN A 18 15.80 -13.39 -10.96
N LEU A 19 14.80 -12.77 -10.35
CA LEU A 19 14.29 -11.46 -10.75
C LEU A 19 15.25 -10.35 -10.30
N PRO A 20 15.73 -9.49 -11.22
CA PRO A 20 16.48 -8.29 -10.83
C PRO A 20 15.60 -7.34 -10.02
N VAL A 21 16.11 -6.86 -8.87
CA VAL A 21 15.37 -5.97 -7.97
C VAL A 21 16.08 -4.63 -7.83
N VAL A 22 15.33 -3.54 -7.99
CA VAL A 22 15.75 -2.18 -7.64
C VAL A 22 14.90 -1.71 -6.46
N GLN A 23 15.55 -1.27 -5.40
CA GLN A 23 14.87 -0.71 -4.23
C GLN A 23 14.67 0.80 -4.40
N LEU A 24 13.45 1.27 -4.15
CA LEU A 24 13.12 2.69 -4.10
C LEU A 24 12.66 3.04 -2.69
N SER A 25 13.37 3.97 -2.05
CA SER A 25 12.98 4.47 -0.74
C SER A 25 11.82 5.48 -0.85
N LEU A 26 11.02 5.58 0.21
CA LEU A 26 10.03 6.65 0.35
C LEU A 26 10.74 8.00 0.44
N ARG A 27 10.06 9.05 -0.04
CA ARG A 27 10.57 10.41 0.02
C ARG A 27 10.44 10.95 1.44
N GLU A 28 11.47 11.67 1.88
CA GLU A 28 11.44 12.41 3.14
C GLU A 28 10.22 13.37 3.19
N GLY A 29 9.60 13.51 4.35
CA GLY A 29 8.39 14.31 4.55
C GLY A 29 7.08 13.52 4.43
N LEU A 30 7.11 12.35 3.77
CA LEU A 30 5.99 11.40 3.73
C LEU A 30 4.67 11.99 3.18
N ASP A 31 4.74 12.95 2.25
CA ASP A 31 3.56 13.55 1.60
C ASP A 31 2.88 12.55 0.64
N PRO A 32 1.61 12.15 0.87
CA PRO A 32 0.88 11.24 0.01
C PRO A 32 0.81 11.68 -1.46
N ALA A 33 0.66 12.99 -1.72
CA ALA A 33 0.56 13.52 -3.09
C ALA A 33 1.88 13.40 -3.84
N GLU A 34 3.01 13.56 -3.14
CA GLU A 34 4.33 13.36 -3.73
C GLU A 34 4.58 11.89 -4.07
N HIS A 35 4.08 10.96 -3.27
CA HIS A 35 4.20 9.51 -3.52
C HIS A 35 3.29 9.05 -4.67
N LEU A 36 2.09 9.62 -4.81
CA LEU A 36 1.25 9.42 -6.00
C LEU A 36 1.95 9.93 -7.26
N ARG A 37 2.55 11.13 -7.22
CA ARG A 37 3.34 11.66 -8.33
C ARG A 37 4.55 10.79 -8.67
N LEU A 38 5.22 10.24 -7.65
CA LEU A 38 6.33 9.30 -7.83
C LEU A 38 5.85 8.06 -8.58
N GLY A 39 4.73 7.47 -8.18
CA GLY A 39 4.09 6.37 -8.90
C GLY A 39 3.81 6.70 -10.37
N ARG A 40 3.23 7.87 -10.64
CA ARG A 40 2.95 8.34 -12.01
C ARG A 40 4.22 8.46 -12.85
N ALA A 41 5.34 8.89 -12.25
CA ALA A 41 6.63 8.97 -12.94
C ALA A 41 7.21 7.58 -13.27
N LEU A 42 6.83 6.55 -12.52
CA LEU A 42 7.24 5.16 -12.76
C LEU A 42 6.31 4.42 -13.73
N ALA A 43 5.10 4.92 -13.98
CA ALA A 43 4.09 4.25 -14.79
C ALA A 43 4.60 3.74 -16.16
N PRO A 44 5.43 4.49 -16.93
CA PRO A 44 5.93 4.00 -18.23
C PRO A 44 6.74 2.70 -18.13
N LEU A 45 7.38 2.40 -16.99
CA LEU A 45 8.15 1.18 -16.81
C LEU A 45 7.28 -0.09 -16.87
N ARG A 46 5.97 0.05 -16.62
CA ARG A 46 5.01 -1.07 -16.75
C ARG A 46 4.93 -1.59 -18.17
N ASP A 47 5.07 -0.71 -19.16
CA ASP A 47 5.10 -1.05 -20.59
C ASP A 47 6.45 -1.66 -21.01
N GLU A 48 7.47 -1.55 -20.16
CA GLU A 48 8.82 -2.09 -20.37
C GLU A 48 9.04 -3.44 -19.64
N GLY A 49 7.97 -4.06 -19.13
CA GLY A 49 8.03 -5.35 -18.45
C GLY A 49 8.50 -5.27 -17.00
N VAL A 50 8.44 -4.09 -16.37
CA VAL A 50 8.79 -3.89 -14.96
C VAL A 50 7.57 -4.03 -14.06
N LEU A 51 7.67 -4.91 -13.07
CA LEU A 51 6.70 -5.00 -11.97
C LEU A 51 6.97 -3.91 -10.94
N ILE A 52 5.96 -3.07 -10.68
CA ILE A 52 5.99 -2.10 -9.58
C ILE A 52 5.30 -2.72 -8.37
N LEU A 53 6.08 -3.01 -7.32
CA LEU A 53 5.58 -3.61 -6.08
C LEU A 53 5.59 -2.58 -4.94
N GLY A 54 4.41 -2.18 -4.49
CA GLY A 54 4.24 -1.39 -3.26
C GLY A 54 4.19 -2.30 -2.03
N SER A 55 5.32 -2.47 -1.35
CA SER A 55 5.39 -3.29 -0.13
C SER A 55 5.12 -2.46 1.12
N GLY A 56 3.97 -2.70 1.76
CA GLY A 56 3.49 -2.01 2.96
C GLY A 56 2.41 -2.84 3.67
N MET A 57 1.55 -2.21 4.47
CA MET A 57 0.40 -2.88 5.10
C MET A 57 -0.83 -1.95 5.13
N SER A 58 -2.04 -2.52 5.04
CA SER A 58 -3.26 -1.73 5.25
C SER A 58 -3.53 -1.38 6.71
N PHE A 59 -2.82 -1.99 7.66
CA PHE A 59 -2.81 -1.64 9.09
C PHE A 59 -1.39 -1.77 9.67
N HIS A 60 -0.90 -0.77 10.42
CA HIS A 60 0.44 -0.75 11.01
C HIS A 60 0.50 0.04 12.35
N ASP A 61 -0.40 -0.22 13.30
CA ASP A 61 -0.18 0.16 14.71
C ASP A 61 0.27 -1.07 15.52
N VAL A 62 1.58 -1.24 15.64
CA VAL A 62 2.18 -2.34 16.42
C VAL A 62 1.77 -2.29 17.89
N ARG A 63 1.58 -1.09 18.48
CA ARG A 63 1.20 -0.97 19.89
C ARG A 63 -0.23 -1.44 20.11
N ALA A 64 -1.14 -1.07 19.21
CA ALA A 64 -2.53 -1.52 19.27
C ALA A 64 -2.67 -3.02 18.92
N LEU A 65 -1.80 -3.53 18.03
CA LEU A 65 -1.73 -4.95 17.70
C LEU A 65 -1.27 -5.79 18.91
N MET A 66 -0.29 -5.30 19.68
CA MET A 66 0.15 -5.96 20.92
C MET A 66 -0.90 -5.91 22.05
N ARG A 67 -1.74 -4.87 22.10
CA ARG A 67 -2.85 -4.79 23.06
C ARG A 67 -4.06 -5.65 22.67
N GLY A 68 -4.21 -5.96 21.38
CA GLY A 68 -5.33 -6.75 20.88
C GLY A 68 -6.66 -5.99 20.80
N ASP A 69 -6.63 -4.66 20.76
CA ASP A 69 -7.82 -3.78 20.81
C ASP A 69 -8.08 -3.03 19.49
N SER A 70 -7.39 -3.37 18.41
CA SER A 70 -7.37 -2.65 17.13
C SER A 70 -8.31 -3.18 16.04
N ALA A 71 -8.93 -4.34 16.24
CA ALA A 71 -9.63 -5.07 15.18
C ALA A 71 -10.72 -4.24 14.49
N ARG A 72 -11.45 -3.41 15.25
CA ARG A 72 -12.50 -2.53 14.71
C ARG A 72 -11.91 -1.43 13.83
N ASP A 73 -10.87 -0.74 14.30
CA ASP A 73 -10.25 0.36 13.56
C ASP A 73 -9.56 -0.16 12.30
N ALA A 74 -8.91 -1.32 12.39
CA ALA A 74 -8.33 -2.01 11.23
C ALA A 74 -9.38 -2.34 10.18
N GLN A 75 -10.53 -2.93 10.58
CA GLN A 75 -11.59 -3.27 9.65
C GLN A 75 -12.19 -2.04 8.97
N VAL A 76 -12.49 -0.98 9.75
CA VAL A 76 -13.11 0.24 9.21
C VAL A 76 -12.17 0.97 8.24
N PHE A 77 -10.88 1.04 8.56
CA PHE A 77 -9.90 1.64 7.65
C PHE A 77 -9.68 0.78 6.41
N ASP A 78 -9.63 -0.55 6.53
CA ASP A 78 -9.45 -1.47 5.40
C ASP A 78 -10.64 -1.43 4.43
N ASP A 79 -11.87 -1.30 4.94
CA ASP A 79 -13.07 -1.14 4.12
C ASP A 79 -13.04 0.18 3.33
N TRP A 80 -12.61 1.28 3.97
CA TRP A 80 -12.40 2.55 3.29
C TRP A 80 -11.30 2.45 2.23
N LEU A 81 -10.16 1.83 2.57
CA LEU A 81 -9.04 1.69 1.65
C LEU A 81 -9.42 0.81 0.45
N THR A 82 -10.20 -0.24 0.68
CA THR A 82 -10.74 -1.09 -0.39
C THR A 82 -11.65 -0.27 -1.30
N ALA A 83 -12.58 0.49 -0.73
CA ALA A 83 -13.48 1.34 -1.50
C ALA A 83 -12.70 2.37 -2.34
N ALA A 84 -11.67 3.00 -1.78
CA ALA A 84 -10.81 3.92 -2.53
C ALA A 84 -10.06 3.20 -3.67
N ALA A 85 -9.46 2.03 -3.41
CA ALA A 85 -8.66 1.30 -4.38
C ALA A 85 -9.45 0.85 -5.63
N VAL A 86 -10.72 0.47 -5.45
CA VAL A 86 -11.60 -0.01 -6.53
C VAL A 86 -12.44 1.11 -7.17
N ASP A 87 -12.24 2.37 -6.77
CA ASP A 87 -12.96 3.51 -7.32
C ASP A 87 -12.31 4.00 -8.64
N ALA A 88 -12.99 4.92 -9.31
CA ALA A 88 -12.47 5.63 -10.47
C ALA A 88 -11.14 6.33 -10.11
N PRO A 89 -10.14 6.36 -11.03
CA PRO A 89 -8.79 6.86 -10.76
C PRO A 89 -8.71 8.21 -10.04
N ASP A 90 -9.49 9.18 -10.49
CA ASP A 90 -9.54 10.54 -9.92
C ASP A 90 -10.13 10.56 -8.50
N ARG A 91 -11.10 9.69 -8.19
CA ARG A 91 -11.64 9.54 -6.83
C ARG A 91 -10.71 8.75 -5.91
N ARG A 92 -10.11 7.67 -6.43
CA ARG A 92 -9.06 6.90 -5.74
C ARG A 92 -7.92 7.83 -5.33
N ASP A 93 -7.36 8.58 -6.26
CA ASP A 93 -6.21 9.43 -6.02
C ASP A 93 -6.55 10.54 -5.01
N ALA A 94 -7.73 11.18 -5.14
CA ALA A 94 -8.18 12.17 -4.17
C ALA A 94 -8.34 11.59 -2.75
N ALA A 95 -8.96 10.41 -2.64
CA ALA A 95 -9.13 9.72 -1.36
C ALA A 95 -7.78 9.32 -0.74
N LEU A 96 -6.84 8.82 -1.54
CA LEU A 96 -5.51 8.42 -1.07
C LEU A 96 -4.64 9.61 -0.66
N VAL A 97 -4.74 10.77 -1.34
CA VAL A 97 -4.08 12.01 -0.87
C VAL A 97 -4.60 12.40 0.51
N ASP A 98 -5.91 12.29 0.72
CA ASP A 98 -6.62 12.75 1.92
C ASP A 98 -6.85 11.63 2.96
N TRP A 99 -6.05 10.55 2.88
CA TRP A 99 -6.27 9.33 3.67
C TRP A 99 -6.35 9.57 5.18
N GLN A 100 -5.71 10.63 5.69
CA GLN A 100 -5.72 10.99 7.11
C GLN A 100 -7.13 11.33 7.63
N ARG A 101 -8.06 11.69 6.73
CA ARG A 101 -9.47 11.93 7.04
C ARG A 101 -10.33 10.68 6.97
N ALA A 102 -9.77 9.55 6.54
CA ALA A 102 -10.46 8.27 6.52
C ALA A 102 -10.86 7.82 7.93
N PRO A 103 -11.96 7.07 8.07
CA PRO A 103 -12.33 6.52 9.35
C PRO A 103 -11.27 5.51 9.81
N GLY A 104 -10.82 5.62 11.07
CA GLY A 104 -9.77 4.77 11.63
C GLY A 104 -8.35 5.09 11.17
N ALA A 105 -8.12 6.12 10.32
CA ALA A 105 -6.82 6.41 9.70
C ALA A 105 -5.64 6.41 10.67
N ARG A 106 -5.67 7.26 11.71
CA ARG A 106 -4.55 7.39 12.66
C ARG A 106 -4.47 6.26 13.68
N ALA A 107 -5.54 5.48 13.84
CA ALA A 107 -5.52 4.26 14.63
C ALA A 107 -4.90 3.10 13.84
N ALA A 108 -5.12 3.04 12.52
CA ALA A 108 -4.49 2.07 11.63
C ALA A 108 -3.04 2.43 11.32
N HIS A 109 -2.75 3.72 11.15
CA HIS A 109 -1.46 4.25 10.74
C HIS A 109 -1.08 5.46 11.60
N PRO A 110 -0.40 5.24 12.74
CA PRO A 110 0.14 6.32 13.57
C PRO A 110 1.12 7.19 12.78
N ARG A 111 1.79 6.59 11.79
CA ARG A 111 2.60 7.26 10.78
C ARG A 111 2.34 6.67 9.38
N GLU A 112 2.71 7.44 8.37
CA GLU A 112 2.39 7.25 6.96
C GLU A 112 3.16 6.07 6.30
N GLU A 113 4.35 5.72 6.80
CA GLU A 113 5.35 5.01 5.99
C GLU A 113 4.91 3.62 5.51
N HIS A 114 4.07 2.91 6.26
CA HIS A 114 3.59 1.58 5.86
C HIS A 114 2.37 1.63 4.93
N LEU A 115 1.72 2.80 4.80
CA LEU A 115 0.60 3.01 3.87
C LEU A 115 1.08 3.60 2.53
N LEU A 116 2.06 4.51 2.53
CA LEU A 116 2.52 5.23 1.34
C LEU A 116 2.96 4.39 0.13
N PRO A 117 3.43 3.13 0.28
CA PRO A 117 3.61 2.24 -0.86
C PRO A 117 2.34 2.05 -1.72
N MET A 118 1.15 2.15 -1.11
CA MET A 118 -0.14 2.15 -1.82
C MET A 118 -0.28 3.37 -2.75
N MET A 119 0.15 4.55 -2.32
CA MET A 119 0.12 5.77 -3.13
C MET A 119 1.06 5.66 -4.33
N VAL A 120 2.24 5.04 -4.17
CA VAL A 120 3.15 4.78 -5.29
C VAL A 120 2.52 3.80 -6.29
N ALA A 121 1.96 2.68 -5.80
CA ALA A 121 1.31 1.69 -6.65
C ALA A 121 0.08 2.27 -7.39
N ALA A 122 -0.77 3.03 -6.70
CA ALA A 122 -1.92 3.70 -7.30
C ALA A 122 -1.52 4.78 -8.32
N GLY A 123 -0.44 5.52 -8.06
CA GLY A 123 0.10 6.48 -9.04
C GLY A 123 0.59 5.80 -10.31
N ALA A 124 1.25 4.64 -10.16
CA ALA A 124 1.72 3.85 -11.29
C ALA A 124 0.58 3.15 -12.04
N ALA A 125 -0.55 2.88 -11.37
CA ALA A 125 -1.75 2.29 -11.95
C ALA A 125 -2.35 3.15 -13.07
N GLY A 126 -2.15 4.47 -13.03
CA GLY A 126 -2.78 5.38 -13.99
C GLY A 126 -4.30 5.23 -13.94
N ASP A 127 -4.89 4.88 -15.08
CA ASP A 127 -6.34 4.73 -15.24
C ASP A 127 -6.88 3.36 -14.80
N ASP A 128 -6.03 2.43 -14.39
CA ASP A 128 -6.46 1.10 -13.97
C ASP A 128 -7.22 1.14 -12.64
N VAL A 129 -8.38 0.49 -12.62
CA VAL A 129 -9.15 0.30 -11.40
C VAL A 129 -8.58 -0.87 -10.60
N GLY A 130 -8.39 -0.67 -9.30
CA GLY A 130 -7.82 -1.69 -8.44
C GLY A 130 -8.79 -2.85 -8.19
N THR A 131 -8.23 -4.00 -7.86
CA THR A 131 -8.98 -5.15 -7.32
C THR A 131 -8.32 -5.60 -6.02
N ARG A 132 -9.12 -5.88 -5.00
CA ARG A 132 -8.62 -6.52 -3.77
C ARG A 132 -8.35 -8.00 -4.05
N VAL A 133 -7.08 -8.39 -4.02
CA VAL A 133 -6.62 -9.75 -4.36
C VAL A 133 -6.28 -10.59 -3.13
N TYR A 134 -6.17 -9.97 -1.96
CA TYR A 134 -5.95 -10.64 -0.68
C TYR A 134 -6.67 -9.88 0.44
N SER A 135 -7.21 -10.60 1.42
CA SER A 135 -7.83 -10.00 2.60
C SER A 135 -8.03 -11.03 3.72
N GLU A 136 -7.23 -10.95 4.78
CA GLU A 136 -7.29 -11.87 5.93
C GLU A 136 -6.99 -11.13 7.24
N PRO A 137 -7.45 -11.65 8.39
CA PRO A 137 -7.05 -11.11 9.68
C PRO A 137 -5.64 -11.56 10.07
N ILE A 138 -4.74 -10.62 10.32
CA ILE A 138 -3.41 -10.86 10.92
C ILE A 138 -3.48 -10.39 12.37
N MET A 139 -3.32 -11.33 13.31
CA MET A 139 -3.46 -11.06 14.75
C MET A 139 -4.77 -10.33 15.10
N GLY A 140 -5.87 -10.70 14.42
CA GLY A 140 -7.19 -10.11 14.60
C GLY A 140 -7.46 -8.82 13.82
N ASN A 141 -6.45 -8.24 13.15
CA ASN A 141 -6.57 -7.01 12.36
C ASN A 141 -6.69 -7.33 10.88
N ARG A 142 -7.69 -6.77 10.21
CA ARG A 142 -7.87 -6.94 8.76
C ARG A 142 -6.66 -6.36 8.02
N VAL A 143 -6.05 -7.16 7.16
CA VAL A 143 -4.99 -6.73 6.23
C VAL A 143 -5.35 -7.18 4.81
N SER A 144 -5.20 -6.28 3.85
CA SER A 144 -5.59 -6.50 2.45
C SER A 144 -4.47 -6.10 1.48
N ALA A 145 -4.47 -6.71 0.29
CA ALA A 145 -3.58 -6.36 -0.83
C ALA A 145 -4.38 -6.09 -2.10
N TYR A 146 -3.86 -5.21 -2.95
CA TYR A 146 -4.52 -4.72 -4.15
C TYR A 146 -3.64 -4.94 -5.38
N ARG A 147 -4.29 -5.22 -6.51
CA ARG A 147 -3.65 -5.26 -7.84
C ARG A 147 -4.30 -4.22 -8.75
N PHE A 148 -3.47 -3.55 -9.54
CA PHE A 148 -3.89 -2.69 -10.64
C PHE A 148 -3.37 -3.29 -11.95
N GLY A 149 -4.22 -3.32 -12.98
CA GLY A 149 -4.03 -4.16 -14.18
C GLY A 149 -4.32 -5.65 -13.98
#